data_AF-A0A8H7SX38-F1
#
_entry.id   AF-A0A8H7SX38-F1
#
_cell.length_a   1.000
_cell.length_b   1.000
_cell.length_c   1.000
_cell.angle_alpha   90.00
_cell.angle_beta   90.00
_cell.angle_gamma   90.00
#
_symmetry.space_group_name_H-M   'P 1'
#
loop_
_entity.id
_entity.type
_entity.pdbx_description
1 polymer ?
#
loop_
_entity_poly.entity_id
_entity_poly.type
_entity_poly.pdbx_seq_one_letter_code
_entity_poly.pdbx_strand_id
1 'polypeptide(L)'
;MNFYYENGRGDVVDESGNEPDAYLVESSFRLTNLTNLKKYIKNKKVPIEDEANDVEMKETLPKKERISTYNTYSDYDRRRYFYFVKEKLMTPSQAAKAANVHYETA
;
A
#
# COMPACT_ATOMS: atom_id res chain seq x y z
N MET A 1 21.76 28.13 -22.37
CA MET A 1 21.84 26.80 -21.76
C MET A 1 22.02 25.84 -22.92
N ASN A 2 23.16 25.17 -23.03
CA ASN A 2 23.42 24.28 -24.16
C ASN A 2 23.03 22.87 -23.73
N PHE A 3 22.15 22.24 -24.51
CA PHE A 3 21.71 20.87 -24.28
C PHE A 3 22.46 19.95 -25.22
N TYR A 4 22.99 18.86 -24.68
CA TYR A 4 23.70 17.83 -25.43
C TYR A 4 22.90 16.53 -25.38
N TYR A 5 22.97 15.75 -26.44
CA TYR A 5 22.26 14.47 -26.56
C TYR A 5 23.12 13.42 -27.24
N GLU A 6 22.78 12.14 -27.05
CA GLU A 6 23.45 11.03 -27.69
C GLU A 6 22.97 10.89 -29.15
N ASN A 7 23.89 10.84 -30.11
CA ASN A 7 23.59 10.74 -31.54
C ASN A 7 23.29 9.30 -32.04
N GLY A 8 23.17 8.33 -31.12
CA GLY A 8 22.95 6.92 -31.42
C GLY A 8 24.18 6.15 -31.92
N ARG A 9 25.34 6.81 -32.03
CA ARG A 9 26.64 6.17 -32.30
C ARG A 9 27.52 6.09 -31.04
N GLY A 10 27.01 6.57 -29.92
CA GLY A 10 27.71 6.66 -28.65
C GLY A 10 28.41 8.00 -28.41
N ASP A 11 28.31 8.96 -29.34
CA ASP A 11 28.88 10.29 -29.17
C ASP A 11 27.82 11.27 -28.63
N VAL A 12 28.27 12.18 -27.77
CA VAL A 12 27.44 13.23 -27.17
C VAL A 12 27.68 14.52 -27.94
N VAL A 13 26.64 15.07 -28.57
CA VAL A 13 26.73 16.25 -29.44
C VAL A 13 25.67 17.29 -29.10
N ASP A 14 25.93 18.55 -29.45
CA ASP A 14 24.95 19.63 -29.40
C ASP A 14 24.01 19.62 -30.62
N GLU A 15 23.10 20.59 -30.69
CA GLU A 15 22.19 20.77 -31.83
C GLU A 15 22.92 21.05 -33.15
N SER A 16 24.17 21.53 -33.09
CA SER A 16 25.02 21.80 -34.24
C SER A 16 25.95 20.63 -34.60
N GLY A 17 25.90 19.53 -33.85
CA GLY A 17 26.73 18.35 -34.05
C GLY A 17 28.14 18.45 -33.45
N ASN A 18 28.42 19.45 -32.62
CA ASN A 18 29.71 19.60 -31.96
C ASN A 18 29.75 18.81 -30.65
N GLU A 19 30.89 18.19 -30.37
CA GLU A 19 31.14 17.52 -29.11
C GLU A 19 31.48 18.54 -28.00
N PRO A 20 31.14 18.25 -26.74
CA PRO A 20 31.51 19.10 -25.61
C PRO A 20 33.01 19.00 -25.29
N ASP A 21 33.63 20.14 -24.95
CA ASP A 21 35.05 20.21 -24.56
C ASP A 21 35.41 19.31 -23.36
N ALA A 22 34.48 19.14 -22.42
CA ALA A 22 34.56 18.18 -21.33
C ALA A 22 33.17 17.88 -20.78
N TYR A 23 32.89 16.61 -20.51
CA TYR A 23 31.67 16.18 -19.82
C TYR A 23 32.01 15.24 -18.68
N LEU A 24 31.28 15.38 -17.57
CA LEU A 24 31.45 14.52 -16.41
C LEU A 24 30.74 13.20 -16.68
N VAL A 25 31.50 12.18 -17.06
CA VAL A 25 31.00 10.81 -17.16
C VAL A 25 30.84 10.26 -15.75
N GLU A 26 29.61 10.27 -15.23
CA GLU A 26 29.32 9.49 -14.03
C GLU A 26 29.61 8.01 -14.32
N SER A 27 30.43 7.38 -13.48
CA SER A 27 30.73 5.96 -13.61
C SER A 27 29.43 5.17 -13.56
N SER A 28 29.05 4.55 -14.69
CA SER A 28 27.85 3.73 -14.75
C SER A 28 27.97 2.58 -13.75
N PHE A 29 27.15 2.58 -12.71
CA PHE A 29 27.04 1.44 -11.82
C PHE A 29 26.09 0.43 -12.47
N ARG A 30 26.64 -0.61 -13.09
CA ARG A 30 25.83 -1.73 -13.59
C ARG A 30 25.22 -2.45 -12.39
N LEU A 31 23.95 -2.18 -12.12
CA LEU A 31 23.17 -2.93 -11.14
C LEU A 31 23.08 -4.38 -11.62
N THR A 32 23.79 -5.29 -10.96
CA THR A 32 23.73 -6.73 -11.27
C THR A 32 22.39 -7.36 -10.90
N ASN A 33 21.63 -6.71 -10.01
CA ASN A 33 20.29 -7.11 -9.58
C ASN A 33 19.45 -5.86 -9.25
N LEU A 34 18.20 -5.82 -9.70
CA LEU A 34 17.24 -4.72 -9.51
C LEU A 34 16.98 -4.36 -8.03
N THR A 35 17.23 -5.30 -7.11
CA THR A 35 16.89 -5.17 -5.69
C THR A 35 17.96 -4.52 -4.83
N ASN A 36 19.10 -4.10 -5.39
CA ASN A 36 20.24 -3.63 -4.61
C ASN A 36 20.31 -2.10 -4.40
N LEU A 37 19.16 -1.44 -4.29
CA LEU A 37 19.03 -0.03 -3.95
C LEU A 37 19.86 0.35 -2.70
N LYS A 38 19.88 -0.52 -1.70
CA LYS A 38 20.62 -0.31 -0.44
C LYS A 38 22.14 -0.21 -0.64
N LYS A 39 22.74 -0.99 -1.57
CA LYS A 39 24.18 -0.88 -1.86
C LYS A 39 24.49 0.34 -2.74
N TYR A 40 23.57 0.74 -3.62
CA TYR A 40 23.72 1.94 -4.43
C TYR A 40 23.72 3.21 -3.56
N ILE A 41 22.74 3.35 -2.65
CA ILE A 41 22.64 4.48 -1.72
C ILE A 41 23.85 4.55 -0.79
N LYS A 42 24.40 3.42 -0.34
CA LYS A 42 25.58 3.40 0.56
C LYS A 42 26.85 3.98 -0.10
N ASN A 43 26.96 3.89 -1.42
CA ASN A 43 28.19 4.25 -2.15
C ASN A 43 28.12 5.60 -2.85
N LYS A 44 26.93 6.17 -3.11
CA LYS A 44 26.81 7.57 -3.51
C LYS A 44 26.70 8.44 -2.25
N LYS A 45 27.56 9.47 -2.14
CA LYS A 45 27.28 10.63 -1.29
C LYS A 45 26.15 11.41 -1.95
N VAL A 46 24.93 10.92 -1.82
CA VAL A 46 23.75 11.71 -2.18
C VAL A 46 23.75 12.89 -1.21
N PRO A 47 23.73 14.15 -1.68
CA PRO A 47 23.36 15.25 -0.81
C PRO A 47 21.89 14.98 -0.46
N ILE A 48 21.68 14.39 0.71
CA ILE A 48 20.39 14.38 1.34
C ILE A 48 20.17 15.85 1.65
N GLU A 49 19.41 16.55 0.80
CA GLU A 49 18.80 17.81 1.23
C GLU A 49 18.09 17.47 2.54
N ASP A 50 18.51 18.10 3.63
CA ASP A 50 17.94 17.87 4.96
C ASP A 50 16.43 17.86 4.79
N GLU A 51 15.82 16.67 4.92
CA GLU A 51 14.40 16.48 4.74
C GLU A 51 13.72 17.49 5.67
N ALA A 52 13.11 18.50 5.06
CA ALA A 52 12.52 19.60 5.78
C ALA A 52 11.55 19.02 6.81
N ASN A 53 11.89 19.22 8.09
CA ASN A 53 11.20 18.78 9.30
C ASN A 53 10.05 17.80 9.02
N ASP A 54 10.37 16.53 9.26
CA ASP A 54 9.41 15.45 9.45
C ASP A 54 8.14 15.99 10.12
N VAL A 55 7.00 15.77 9.46
CA VAL A 55 5.70 16.29 9.85
C VAL A 55 5.50 16.09 11.36
N GLU A 56 5.23 17.17 12.10
CA GLU A 56 4.88 17.06 13.52
C GLU A 56 3.66 16.16 13.66
N MET A 57 3.90 14.92 14.08
CA MET A 57 2.89 13.91 14.33
C MET A 57 2.02 14.37 15.50
N LYS A 58 0.92 15.05 15.20
CA LYS A 58 -0.11 15.33 16.21
C LYS A 58 -0.73 14.02 16.62
N GLU A 59 -0.71 13.73 17.93
CA GLU A 59 -1.41 12.58 18.47
C GLU A 59 -2.88 12.62 18.03
N THR A 60 -3.29 11.57 17.32
CA THR A 60 -4.68 11.40 16.95
C THR A 60 -5.49 11.13 18.21
N LEU A 61 -6.69 11.72 18.32
CA LEU A 61 -7.63 11.39 19.39
C LEU A 61 -7.71 9.87 19.58
N PRO A 62 -7.67 9.36 20.82
CA PRO A 62 -7.74 7.93 21.07
C PRO A 62 -8.98 7.39 20.38
N LYS A 63 -8.77 6.44 19.44
CA LYS A 63 -9.89 5.75 18.79
C LYS A 63 -10.76 5.20 19.91
N LYS A 64 -12.04 5.56 19.93
CA LYS A 64 -13.02 4.93 20.81
C LYS A 64 -12.79 3.43 20.70
N GLU A 65 -12.48 2.79 21.83
CA GLU A 65 -12.31 1.35 21.88
C GLU A 65 -13.54 0.74 21.21
N ARG A 66 -13.32 0.07 20.07
CA ARG A 66 -14.39 -0.72 19.47
C ARG A 66 -14.63 -1.84 20.46
N ILE A 67 -15.73 -1.74 21.19
CA ILE A 67 -16.24 -2.83 22.01
C ILE A 67 -16.56 -3.94 21.02
N SER A 68 -15.60 -4.83 20.76
CA SER A 68 -15.75 -6.02 19.94
C SER A 68 -16.45 -7.10 20.78
N THR A 69 -17.59 -6.74 21.37
CA THR A 69 -18.48 -7.73 21.96
C THR A 69 -19.17 -8.42 20.80
N TYR A 70 -18.76 -9.66 20.53
CA TYR A 70 -19.51 -10.54 19.64
C TYR A 70 -20.94 -10.68 20.17
N ASN A 71 -21.90 -10.80 19.26
CA ASN A 71 -23.26 -11.13 19.64
C ASN A 71 -23.28 -12.56 20.18
N THR A 72 -23.63 -12.73 21.45
CA THR A 72 -23.80 -14.05 22.07
C THR A 72 -25.28 -14.42 22.03
N TYR A 73 -25.62 -15.49 21.31
CA TYR A 73 -26.98 -16.01 21.23
C TYR A 73 -27.20 -17.12 22.25
N SER A 74 -28.38 -17.15 22.86
CA SER A 74 -28.76 -18.27 23.73
C SER A 74 -29.04 -19.52 22.88
N ASP A 75 -28.92 -20.71 23.47
CA ASP A 75 -29.27 -21.96 22.79
C ASP A 75 -30.74 -22.00 22.36
N TYR A 76 -31.60 -21.28 23.08
CA TYR A 76 -33.00 -21.13 22.70
C TYR A 76 -33.14 -20.36 21.38
N ASP A 77 -32.43 -19.25 21.21
CA ASP A 77 -32.48 -18.42 20.00
C ASP A 77 -31.98 -19.20 18.78
N ARG A 78 -30.87 -19.95 18.94
CA ARG A 78 -30.33 -20.83 17.89
C ARG A 78 -31.31 -21.93 17.49
N ARG A 79 -31.91 -22.63 18.45
CA ARG A 79 -32.91 -23.68 18.17
C ARG A 79 -34.14 -23.10 17.47
N ARG A 80 -34.57 -21.91 17.87
CA ARG A 80 -35.71 -21.21 17.26
C ARG A 80 -35.42 -20.83 15.81
N TYR A 81 -34.20 -20.40 15.50
CA TYR A 81 -33.75 -20.17 14.13
C TYR A 81 -33.86 -21.45 13.28
N PHE A 82 -33.29 -22.57 13.75
CA PHE A 82 -33.37 -23.84 13.02
C PHE A 82 -34.81 -24.34 12.85
N TYR A 83 -35.67 -24.17 13.86
CA TYR A 83 -37.09 -24.48 13.75
C TYR A 83 -37.75 -23.68 12.63
N PHE A 84 -37.49 -22.38 12.52
CA PHE A 84 -38.06 -21.55 11.45
C PHE A 84 -37.54 -21.93 10.05
N VAL A 85 -36.27 -22.30 9.92
CA VAL A 85 -35.71 -22.74 8.64
C VAL A 85 -36.25 -24.12 8.24
N LYS A 86 -36.30 -25.08 9.17
CA LYS A 86 -36.64 -26.48 8.88
C LYS A 86 -38.14 -26.76 8.87
N GLU A 87 -38.86 -26.32 9.90
CA GLU A 87 -40.28 -26.64 10.09
C GLU A 87 -41.19 -25.61 9.44
N LYS A 88 -40.77 -24.33 9.40
CA LYS A 88 -41.56 -23.25 8.79
C LYS A 88 -41.11 -22.88 7.38
N LEU A 89 -40.06 -23.52 6.87
CA LEU A 89 -39.51 -23.30 5.52
C LEU A 89 -39.26 -21.81 5.21
N MET A 90 -38.91 -21.03 6.23
CA MET A 90 -38.60 -19.62 6.08
C MET A 90 -37.23 -19.45 5.43
N THR A 91 -37.04 -18.34 4.72
CA THR A 91 -35.70 -17.99 4.23
C THR A 91 -34.76 -17.68 5.41
N PRO A 92 -33.44 -17.93 5.30
CA PRO A 92 -32.48 -17.67 6.37
C PRO A 92 -32.57 -16.26 6.97
N SER A 93 -32.80 -15.23 6.14
CA SER A 93 -32.96 -13.84 6.60
C SER A 93 -34.24 -13.64 7.43
N GLN A 94 -35.36 -14.22 7.00
CA GLN A 94 -36.64 -14.14 7.73
C GLN A 94 -36.58 -14.89 9.06
N ALA A 95 -35.99 -16.10 9.05
CA ALA A 95 -35.79 -16.90 10.25
C ALA A 95 -34.88 -16.19 11.27
N ALA A 96 -33.79 -15.57 10.80
CA ALA A 96 -32.86 -14.83 11.64
C ALA A 96 -33.53 -13.63 12.32
N LYS A 97 -34.31 -12.85 11.56
CA LYS A 97 -35.10 -11.75 12.11
C LYS A 97 -36.13 -12.22 13.14
N ALA A 98 -36.79 -13.35 12.90
CA ALA A 98 -37.79 -13.91 13.81
C ALA A 98 -37.18 -14.52 15.09
N ALA A 99 -35.96 -15.03 15.02
CA ALA A 99 -35.22 -15.62 16.13
C ALA A 99 -34.26 -14.64 16.84
N ASN A 100 -34.20 -13.38 16.40
CA ASN A 100 -33.30 -12.35 16.91
C ASN A 100 -31.81 -12.75 16.89
N VAL A 101 -31.41 -13.40 15.79
CA VAL A 101 -30.03 -13.81 15.51
C VAL A 101 -29.56 -13.22 14.20
N HIS A 102 -28.26 -13.15 13.96
CA HIS A 102 -27.73 -12.75 12.66
C HIS A 102 -27.59 -13.97 11.76
N TYR A 103 -28.14 -13.94 10.55
CA TYR A 103 -28.27 -15.13 9.69
C TYR A 103 -26.94 -15.81 9.31
N GLU A 104 -25.81 -15.08 9.32
CA GLU A 104 -24.48 -15.64 9.04
C GLU A 104 -23.78 -16.24 10.27
N THR A 105 -24.21 -15.87 11.47
CA THR A 105 -23.55 -16.25 12.74
C THR A 105 -24.47 -16.97 13.72
N ALA A 106 -25.72 -17.22 13.32
CA ALA A 106 -26.76 -17.93 14.07
C ALA A 106 -26.43 -19.41 14.29
#